data_AF-A0A926W033-F1
#
_entry.id   AF-A0A926W033-F1
#
_cell.length_a   1.000
_cell.length_b   1.000
_cell.length_c   1.000
_cell.angle_alpha   90.00
_cell.angle_beta   90.00
_cell.angle_gamma   90.00
#
_symmetry.space_group_name_H-M   'P 1'
#
loop_
_entity.id
_entity.type
_entity.pdbx_description
1 polymer ?
#
loop_
_entity_poly.entity_id
_entity_poly.type
_entity_poly.pdbx_seq_one_letter_code
_entity_poly.pdbx_strand_id
1 'polypeptide(L)'
;MVSLIATQGTLFDLETVLDYGQSILNVAQELTKSLIEKRTIGTKTIQSQMNRHFHGTAAEGAWQWKDAYEAVEVAQMLYPSVVKLARAKT
;
A
#
# COMPACT_ATOMS: atom_id res chain seq x y z
N MET A 1 -30.08 -1.45 -25.80
CA MET A 1 -28.84 -1.86 -26.51
C MET A 1 -27.98 -0.62 -26.67
N VAL A 2 -26.89 -0.52 -25.89
CA VAL A 2 -25.81 0.44 -26.14
C VAL A 2 -24.61 -0.41 -26.53
N SER A 3 -24.26 -0.37 -27.81
CA SER A 3 -22.91 -0.68 -28.28
C SER A 3 -22.12 0.61 -28.27
N LEU A 4 -20.84 0.54 -27.85
CA LEU A 4 -19.74 1.51 -27.97
C LEU A 4 -18.95 1.35 -26.67
N ILE A 5 -17.75 0.81 -26.60
CA ILE A 5 -16.61 0.89 -27.51
C ILE A 5 -15.71 -0.29 -27.13
N ALA A 6 -15.39 -1.15 -28.10
CA ALA A 6 -14.24 -2.04 -27.97
C ALA A 6 -12.98 -1.15 -28.05
N THR A 7 -12.62 -0.53 -26.94
CA THR A 7 -11.34 0.16 -26.83
C THR A 7 -10.28 -0.93 -26.82
N GLN A 8 -9.50 -0.96 -27.90
CA GLN A 8 -8.26 -1.74 -28.00
C GLN A 8 -7.50 -1.64 -26.67
N GLY A 9 -7.19 -2.80 -26.09
CA GLY A 9 -6.61 -2.91 -24.77
C GLY A 9 -5.35 -2.07 -24.64
N THR A 10 -5.41 -1.07 -23.76
CA THR A 10 -4.21 -0.66 -23.03
C THR A 10 -3.67 -1.89 -22.33
N LEU A 11 -2.36 -2.17 -22.52
CA LEU A 11 -1.65 -3.31 -21.94
C LEU A 11 -1.81 -3.40 -20.41
N PHE A 12 -2.17 -2.27 -19.78
CA PHE A 12 -2.49 -2.14 -18.38
C PHE A 12 -3.84 -1.45 -18.24
N ASP A 13 -4.72 -2.02 -17.42
CA ASP A 13 -5.90 -1.34 -16.95
C ASP A 13 -5.50 -0.26 -15.94
N LEU A 14 -5.75 1.01 -16.28
CA LEU A 14 -5.28 2.15 -15.49
C LEU A 14 -5.94 2.19 -14.12
N GLU A 15 -7.22 1.82 -14.04
CA GLU A 15 -7.97 1.74 -12.79
C GLU A 15 -7.32 0.72 -11.85
N THR A 16 -7.08 -0.50 -12.34
CA THR A 16 -6.37 -1.55 -11.59
C THR A 16 -4.97 -1.10 -11.11
N VAL A 17 -4.19 -0.41 -11.94
CA VAL A 17 -2.84 0.07 -11.54
C VAL A 17 -2.91 1.14 -10.46
N LEU A 18 -3.87 2.07 -10.56
CA LEU A 18 -4.05 3.12 -9.57
C LEU A 18 -4.55 2.54 -8.25
N ASP A 19 -5.49 1.60 -8.29
CA ASP A 19 -5.99 0.91 -7.11
C ASP A 19 -4.87 0.14 -6.39
N TYR A 20 -4.04 -0.58 -7.15
CA TYR A 20 -2.88 -1.27 -6.62
C TYR A 20 -1.92 -0.30 -5.91
N GLY A 21 -1.54 0.79 -6.59
CA GLY A 21 -0.65 1.81 -6.02
C GLY A 21 -1.23 2.45 -4.76
N GLN A 22 -2.53 2.74 -4.77
CA GLN A 22 -3.24 3.29 -3.62
C GLN A 22 -3.25 2.31 -2.44
N SER A 23 -3.43 1.01 -2.68
CA SER A 23 -3.36 -0.02 -1.65
C SER A 23 -1.97 -0.10 -1.00
N ILE A 24 -0.89 -0.05 -1.79
CA ILE A 24 0.49 0.00 -1.26
C ILE A 24 0.70 1.23 -0.38
N LEU A 25 0.28 2.41 -0.86
CA LEU A 25 0.42 3.67 -0.11
C LEU A 25 -0.37 3.64 1.19
N ASN A 26 -1.57 3.05 1.19
CA ASN A 26 -2.39 2.91 2.38
C ASN A 26 -1.72 2.01 3.42
N VAL A 27 -1.19 0.85 2.99
CA VAL A 27 -0.41 -0.03 3.89
C VAL A 27 0.80 0.71 4.44
N ALA A 28 1.57 1.39 3.59
CA ALA A 28 2.76 2.13 4.00
C ALA A 28 2.44 3.21 5.05
N GLN A 29 1.31 3.91 4.93
CA GLN A 29 0.85 4.87 5.92
C GLN A 29 0.53 4.23 7.27
N GLU A 30 -0.16 3.09 7.29
CA GLU A 30 -0.46 2.36 8.55
C GLU A 30 0.81 1.82 9.22
N LEU A 31 1.77 1.33 8.43
CA LEU A 31 3.08 0.93 8.93
C LEU A 31 3.87 2.13 9.47
N THR A 32 3.80 3.29 8.81
CA THR A 32 4.44 4.52 9.28
C THR A 32 3.92 4.96 10.64
N LYS A 33 2.59 4.86 10.88
CA LYS A 33 2.00 5.13 12.21
C LYS A 33 2.61 4.22 13.28
N SER A 34 2.73 2.93 12.98
CA SER A 34 3.36 1.95 13.88
C SER A 34 4.82 2.31 14.20
N LEU A 35 5.59 2.78 13.20
CA LEU A 35 6.97 3.25 13.41
C LEU A 35 7.04 4.50 14.29
N ILE A 36 6.12 5.45 14.11
CA ILE A 36 6.03 6.68 14.94
C ILE A 36 5.76 6.33 16.40
N GLU A 37 4.91 5.33 16.64
CA GLU A 37 4.59 4.82 17.97
C GLU A 37 5.68 3.92 18.57
N LYS A 38 6.83 3.76 17.87
CA LYS A 38 7.95 2.89 18.25
C LYS A 38 7.54 1.41 18.42
N ARG A 39 6.50 0.97 17.70
CA ARG A 39 6.09 -0.44 17.69
C ARG A 39 6.97 -1.24 16.73
N THR A 40 7.35 -2.45 17.15
CA THR A 40 8.06 -3.39 16.29
C THR A 40 7.14 -3.89 15.18
N ILE A 41 7.55 -3.72 13.92
CA ILE A 41 6.80 -4.23 12.77
C ILE A 41 7.25 -5.67 12.51
N GLY A 42 6.41 -6.62 12.90
CA GLY A 42 6.59 -8.04 12.57
C GLY A 42 5.81 -8.45 11.33
N THR A 43 6.17 -9.61 10.77
CA THR A 43 5.54 -10.20 9.58
C THR A 43 4.01 -10.31 9.70
N LYS A 44 3.49 -10.65 10.88
CA LYS A 44 2.04 -10.74 11.12
C LYS A 44 1.33 -9.39 10.97
N THR A 45 1.95 -8.31 11.44
CA THR A 45 1.41 -6.95 11.31
C THR A 45 1.37 -6.54 9.84
N ILE A 46 2.46 -6.79 9.11
CA ILE A 46 2.56 -6.50 7.68
C ILE A 46 1.47 -7.28 6.92
N GLN A 47 1.39 -8.60 7.13
CA GLN A 47 0.38 -9.45 6.50
C GLN A 47 -1.04 -8.98 6.80
N SER A 48 -1.32 -8.58 8.04
CA SER A 48 -2.63 -8.05 8.42
C SER A 48 -2.99 -6.75 7.69
N GLN A 49 -2.03 -5.84 7.49
CA GLN A 49 -2.29 -4.60 6.76
C GLN A 49 -2.45 -4.87 5.26
N MET A 50 -1.60 -5.72 4.68
CA MET A 50 -1.72 -6.13 3.28
C MET A 50 -3.09 -6.75 3.01
N ASN A 51 -3.52 -7.72 3.84
CA ASN A 51 -4.82 -8.36 3.66
C ASN A 51 -5.99 -7.37 3.73
N ARG A 52 -5.87 -6.36 4.59
CA ARG A 52 -6.90 -5.33 4.78
C ARG A 52 -7.04 -4.42 3.57
N HIS A 53 -5.92 -4.02 2.96
CA HIS A 53 -5.90 -3.03 1.88
C HIS A 53 -5.92 -3.65 0.47
N PHE A 54 -5.58 -4.93 0.34
CA PHE A 54 -5.72 -5.70 -0.89
C PHE A 54 -7.01 -6.54 -0.94
N HIS A 55 -7.84 -6.46 0.10
CA HIS A 55 -9.14 -7.15 0.20
C HIS A 55 -9.07 -8.68 -0.03
N GLY A 56 -7.95 -9.29 0.35
CA GLY A 56 -7.70 -10.71 0.15
C GLY A 56 -6.34 -11.12 0.71
N THR A 57 -6.05 -12.41 0.66
CA THR A 57 -4.82 -12.97 1.24
C THR A 57 -3.75 -13.25 0.19
N ALA A 58 -2.50 -13.33 0.62
CA ALA A 58 -1.40 -13.77 -0.26
C ALA A 58 -1.62 -15.18 -0.83
N ALA A 59 -2.33 -16.06 -0.12
CA ALA A 59 -2.65 -17.40 -0.59
C ALA A 59 -3.68 -17.41 -1.73
N GLU A 60 -4.56 -16.42 -1.77
CA GLU A 60 -5.53 -16.19 -2.86
C GLU A 60 -4.91 -15.45 -4.04
N GLY A 61 -3.64 -15.03 -3.93
CA GLY A 61 -2.95 -14.24 -4.95
C GLY A 61 -3.33 -12.77 -4.98
N ALA A 62 -4.03 -12.26 -3.96
CA ALA A 62 -4.45 -10.85 -3.88
C ALA A 62 -3.26 -9.88 -3.79
N TRP A 63 -2.12 -10.36 -3.27
CA TRP A 63 -0.86 -9.63 -3.19
C TRP A 63 0.30 -10.61 -3.04
N GLN A 64 1.53 -10.17 -3.33
CA GLN A 64 2.76 -10.94 -3.18
C GLN A 64 3.62 -10.38 -2.05
N TRP A 65 4.47 -11.23 -1.45
CA TRP A 65 5.40 -10.76 -0.42
C TRP A 65 6.33 -9.64 -0.88
N LYS A 66 6.64 -9.56 -2.18
CA LYS A 66 7.37 -8.44 -2.77
C LYS A 66 6.65 -7.10 -2.53
N ASP A 67 5.35 -7.06 -2.80
CA ASP A 67 4.48 -5.90 -2.63
C ASP A 67 4.48 -5.43 -1.16
N ALA A 68 4.52 -6.39 -0.24
CA ALA A 68 4.63 -6.12 1.18
C ALA A 68 5.97 -5.47 1.56
N TYR A 69 7.08 -5.88 0.92
CA TYR A 69 8.38 -5.22 1.11
C TYR A 69 8.39 -3.81 0.53
N GLU A 70 7.81 -3.60 -0.65
CA GLU A 70 7.66 -2.27 -1.25
C GLU A 70 6.89 -1.32 -0.30
N ALA A 71 5.78 -1.79 0.28
CA ALA A 71 5.03 -1.00 1.26
C ALA A 71 5.84 -0.66 2.53
N VAL A 72 6.69 -1.57 3.01
CA VAL A 72 7.59 -1.34 4.15
C VAL A 72 8.65 -0.28 3.82
N GLU A 73 9.26 -0.36 2.63
CA GLU A 73 10.25 0.63 2.18
C GLU A 73 9.63 2.03 2.05
N VAL A 74 8.44 2.12 1.45
CA VAL A 74 7.70 3.38 1.36
C VAL A 74 7.39 3.92 2.76
N ALA A 75 7.01 3.06 3.72
CA ALA A 75 6.78 3.49 5.11
C ALA A 75 8.03 4.07 5.77
N GLN A 76 9.19 3.46 5.52
CA GLN A 76 10.49 3.94 6.02
C GLN A 76 10.89 5.28 5.37
N MET A 77 10.54 5.52 4.10
CA MET A 77 10.75 6.81 3.42
C MET A 77 9.81 7.91 3.96
N LEU A 78 8.56 7.55 4.32
CA LEU A 78 7.58 8.47 4.87
C LEU A 78 7.90 8.87 6.32
N TYR A 79 8.37 7.93 7.14
CA TYR A 79 8.70 8.16 8.55
C TYR A 79 9.51 9.44 8.85
N PRO A 80 10.69 9.67 8.26
CA PRO A 80 11.48 10.87 8.54
C PRO A 80 10.77 12.16 8.12
N SER A 81 9.97 12.11 7.05
CA SER A 81 9.21 13.26 6.55
C SER A 81 8.09 13.65 7.50
N VAL A 82 7.36 12.67 8.05
CA VAL A 82 6.30 12.91 9.04
C VAL A 82 6.90 13.44 10.35
N VAL A 83 8.02 12.87 10.82
CA VAL A 83 8.68 13.32 12.04
C VAL A 83 9.20 14.76 11.92
N LYS A 84 9.78 15.12 10.77
CA LYS A 84 10.22 16.51 10.49
C LYS A 84 9.05 17.49 10.54
N LEU A 85 7.93 17.15 9.90
CA LEU A 85 6.74 17.99 9.89
C LEU A 85 6.13 18.18 11.29
N ALA A 86 6.09 17.11 12.10
CA ALA A 86 5.59 17.19 13.47
C ALA A 86 6.45 18.13 14.34
N ARG A 87 7.78 18.08 14.19
CA ARG A 87 8.70 18.97 14.91
C ARG A 87 8.61 20.43 14.47
N ALA A 88 8.35 20.71 13.19
CA ALA A 88 8.24 22.09 12.68
C ALA A 88 6.99 22.84 13.16
N LYS A 89 6.00 22.12 13.71
CA LYS A 89 4.76 22.68 14.27
C LYS A 89 4.82 22.93 15.78
N THR A 90 5.91 22.55 16.45
CA THR A 90 6.13 22.71 17.90
C THR A 90 7.09 23.86 18.15
#